data_AF-A0A4U0YP64-F1
#
_entry.id   AF-A0A4U0YP64-F1
#
_cell.length_a   1.000
_cell.length_b   1.000
_cell.length_c   1.000
_cell.angle_alpha   90.00
_cell.angle_beta   90.00
_cell.angle_gamma   90.00
#
_symmetry.space_group_name_H-M   'P 1'
#
loop_
_entity.id
_entity.type
_entity.pdbx_description
1 polymer ?
#
loop_
_entity_poly.entity_id
_entity_poly.type
_entity_poly.pdbx_seq_one_letter_code
_entity_poly.pdbx_strand_id
1 'polypeptide(L)' 'MAFRFLHSSDLHLGKPFGGYPEGIRNRLREARHGAIARLAEAARAGGAGVVLLAGDTFDAETPAQ' A
#
# COMPACT_ATOMS: atom_id res chain seq x y z
N MET A 1 -0.25 -13.90 26.75
CA MET A 1 -0.16 -12.71 25.87
C MET A 1 -0.96 -12.97 24.61
N ALA A 2 -1.64 -11.95 24.06
CA ALA A 2 -2.39 -12.08 22.81
C ALA A 2 -1.50 -11.67 21.63
N PHE A 3 -1.49 -12.48 20.56
CA PHE A 3 -0.86 -12.11 19.30
C PHE A 3 -1.79 -11.19 18.50
N ARG A 4 -1.25 -10.12 17.94
CA ARG A 4 -2.00 -9.15 17.14
C ARG A 4 -1.22 -8.78 15.89
N PHE A 5 -1.92 -8.78 14.77
CA PHE A 5 -1.40 -8.36 13.48
C PHE A 5 -2.46 -7.52 12.73
N LEU A 6 -2.01 -6.72 11.79
CA LEU A 6 -2.85 -6.01 10.84
C LEU A 6 -2.83 -6.77 9.51
N HIS A 7 -4.00 -7.01 8.92
CA HIS A 7 -4.14 -7.69 7.64
C HIS A 7 -4.61 -6.69 6.56
N SER A 8 -3.98 -6.71 5.40
CA SER A 8 -4.37 -5.90 4.24
C SER A 8 -4.01 -6.61 2.93
N SER A 9 -4.47 -6.08 1.80
CA SER A 9 -4.24 -6.61 0.45
C SER A 9 -4.43 -5.48 -0.58
N ASP A 10 -4.15 -5.76 -1.86
CA ASP A 10 -4.56 -4.92 -3.00
C ASP A 10 -4.00 -3.48 -2.97
N LEU A 11 -2.73 -3.34 -2.59
CA LEU A 11 -2.07 -2.04 -2.58
C LEU A 11 -1.81 -1.51 -3.99
N HIS A 12 -1.63 -2.39 -4.98
CA HIS A 12 -1.35 -2.06 -6.38
C HIS A 12 -0.36 -0.89 -6.55
N LEU A 13 0.75 -0.96 -5.82
CA LEU A 13 1.83 0.01 -5.91
C LEU A 13 2.39 0.04 -7.33
N GLY A 14 2.78 1.23 -7.79
CA GLY A 14 3.28 1.43 -9.16
C GLY A 14 2.20 1.52 -10.24
N LYS A 15 0.90 1.43 -9.90
CA LYS A 15 -0.20 1.57 -10.87
C LYS A 15 0.00 2.80 -11.76
N PRO A 16 -0.06 2.66 -13.10
CA PRO A 16 0.30 3.75 -14.01
C PRO A 16 -0.77 4.84 -14.12
N PHE A 17 -2.03 4.54 -13.76
CA PHE A 17 -3.17 5.45 -13.90
C PHE A 17 -3.31 6.06 -15.31
N GLY A 18 -3.02 5.28 -16.37
CA GLY A 18 -2.90 5.77 -17.75
C GLY A 18 -4.11 6.52 -18.31
N GLY A 19 -5.32 6.25 -17.80
CA GLY A 19 -6.55 6.95 -18.18
C GLY A 19 -6.73 8.35 -17.58
N TYR A 20 -5.80 8.83 -16.74
CA TYR A 20 -5.88 10.14 -16.09
C TYR A 20 -4.92 11.16 -16.71
N PRO A 21 -5.24 12.47 -16.63
CA PRO A 21 -4.31 13.54 -16.99
C PRO A 21 -3.03 13.48 -16.16
N GLU A 22 -1.91 13.93 -16.75
CA GLU A 22 -0.58 13.82 -16.13
C GLU A 22 -0.48 14.38 -14.71
N GLY A 23 -1.02 15.57 -14.48
CA GLY A 23 -1.02 16.19 -13.15
C GLY A 23 -1.81 15.40 -12.09
N ILE A 24 -2.76 14.56 -12.53
CA ILE A 24 -3.53 13.67 -11.65
C ILE A 24 -2.80 12.34 -11.44
N ARG A 25 -2.12 11.81 -12.47
CA ARG A 25 -1.35 10.54 -12.38
C ARG A 25 -0.35 10.55 -11.24
N ASN A 26 0.44 11.63 -11.12
CA ASN A 26 1.44 11.74 -10.06
C ASN A 26 0.80 11.74 -8.68
N ARG A 27 -0.28 12.52 -8.48
CA ARG A 27 -1.01 12.55 -7.20
C ARG A 27 -1.60 11.19 -6.82
N LEU A 28 -2.14 10.45 -7.78
CA LEU A 28 -2.68 9.11 -7.54
C LEU A 28 -1.59 8.10 -7.17
N ARG A 29 -0.41 8.18 -7.80
CA ARG A 29 0.75 7.37 -7.44
C ARG A 29 1.24 7.66 -6.02
N GLU A 30 1.35 8.93 -5.64
CA GLU A 30 1.72 9.35 -4.28
C GLU A 30 0.70 8.87 -3.25
N ALA A 31 -0.60 9.06 -3.52
CA ALA A 31 -1.67 8.62 -2.63
C ALA A 31 -1.65 7.11 -2.37
N ARG A 32 -1.25 6.33 -3.39
CA ARG A 32 -1.12 4.87 -3.31
C ARG A 32 0.12 4.46 -2.52
N HIS A 33 1.28 5.08 -2.74
CA HIS A 33 2.48 4.89 -1.91
C HIS A 33 2.23 5.24 -0.44
N GLY A 34 1.45 6.30 -0.18
CA GLY A 34 1.05 6.69 1.17
C GLY A 34 0.26 5.62 1.94
N ALA A 35 -0.25 4.57 1.28
CA ALA A 35 -0.90 3.45 1.96
C ALA A 35 0.05 2.72 2.93
N ILE A 36 1.34 2.60 2.58
CA ILE A 36 2.34 1.94 3.44
C ILE A 36 2.45 2.67 4.78
N ALA A 37 2.58 4.00 4.74
CA ALA A 37 2.67 4.84 5.93
C ALA A 37 1.41 4.70 6.81
N ARG A 38 0.22 4.76 6.19
CA ARG A 38 -1.07 4.62 6.89
C ARG A 38 -1.23 3.24 7.54
N LEU A 39 -0.82 2.17 6.87
CA LEU A 39 -0.84 0.81 7.43
C LEU A 39 0.09 0.69 8.64
N ALA A 40 1.28 1.27 8.54
CA ALA A 40 2.24 1.27 9.64
C ALA A 40 1.73 2.07 10.84
N GLU A 41 1.08 3.22 10.60
CA GLU A 41 0.41 4.01 11.66
C GLU A 41 -0.72 3.23 12.32
N ALA A 42 -1.60 2.62 11.53
CA ALA A 42 -2.71 1.81 12.04
C ALA A 42 -2.22 0.60 12.86
N ALA A 43 -1.16 -0.07 12.40
CA ALA A 43 -0.56 -1.18 13.14
C ALA A 43 0.00 -0.72 14.49
N ARG A 44 0.75 0.39 14.52
CA ARG A 44 1.27 0.98 15.77
C ARG A 44 0.15 1.38 16.72
N ALA A 45 -0.85 2.11 16.23
CA ALA A 45 -2.00 2.54 17.03
C ALA A 45 -2.78 1.34 17.61
N GLY A 46 -2.85 0.24 16.87
CA GLY A 46 -3.48 -1.00 17.31
C GLY A 46 -2.62 -1.91 18.19
N GLY A 47 -1.34 -1.59 18.42
CA GLY A 47 -0.40 -2.48 19.12
C GLY A 47 -0.08 -3.77 18.34
N ALA A 48 -0.16 -3.73 17.01
CA ALA A 48 0.21 -4.82 16.12
C ALA A 48 1.69 -4.71 15.72
N GLY A 49 2.48 -5.73 16.03
CA GLY A 49 3.90 -5.80 15.62
C GLY A 49 4.11 -6.37 14.22
N VAL A 50 3.06 -6.93 13.61
CA VAL A 50 3.11 -7.59 12.30
C VAL A 50 2.04 -7.01 11.39
N VAL A 51 2.42 -6.76 10.13
CA VAL A 51 1.50 -6.45 9.03
C VAL A 51 1.59 -7.58 8.01
N LEU A 52 0.47 -8.22 7.72
CA LEU A 52 0.32 -9.25 6.70
C LEU A 52 -0.30 -8.64 5.45
N LEU A 53 0.41 -8.72 4.32
CA LEU A 53 -0.08 -8.33 3.00
C LEU A 53 -0.45 -9.58 2.20
N ALA A 54 -1.74 -9.79 1.93
CA ALA A 54 -2.26 -11.03 1.34
C ALA A 54 -2.28 -11.04 -0.20
N GLY A 55 -1.42 -10.28 -0.85
CA GLY A 55 -1.31 -10.24 -2.32
C GLY A 55 -1.50 -8.85 -2.91
N ASP A 56 -1.31 -8.76 -4.22
CA ASP A 56 -1.51 -7.56 -5.05
C ASP A 56 -0.85 -6.31 -4.48
N THR A 57 0.37 -6.48 -3.97
CA THR A 57 1.16 -5.36 -3.43
C THR A 57 1.61 -4.42 -4.54
N PHE A 58 1.97 -4.95 -5.70
CA PHE A 58 2.37 -4.19 -6.88
C PHE A 58 1.41 -4.47 -8.05
N ASP A 59 1.26 -3.50 -8.94
CA ASP A 59 0.41 -3.61 -10.14
C ASP A 59 1.13 -4.36 -11.29
N ALA A 60 2.46 -4.46 -11.24
CA ALA A 60 3.29 -5.16 -12.21
C ALA A 60 4.00 -6.35 -11.57
N GLU A 61 4.10 -7.46 -12.32
CA GLU A 61 4.87 -8.65 -11.91
C GLU A 61 6.36 -8.34 -11.70
N THR A 62 6.90 -7.38 -12.47
CA THR A 62 8.24 -6.82 -12.30
C THR A 62 8.12 -5.32 -12.04
N PRO A 63 8.06 -4.88 -10.77
CA PRO A 63 8.09 -3.46 -10.43
C PRO A 63 9.38 -2.83 -10.96
N ALA A 64 9.31 -1.57 -11.37
CA ALA A 64 10.52 -0.81 -11.68
C ALA A 64 11.42 -0.76 -10.44
N GLN A 65 12.74 -0.94 -10.63
CA GLN A 65 13.73 -0.85 -9.56
C GLN A 65 13.76 0.53 -8.91
#